data_AF-A0A6H1RAP3-F1
#
_entry.id   AF-A0A6H1RAP3-F1
#
_cell.length_a   1.000
_cell.length_b   1.000
_cell.length_c   1.000
_cell.angle_alpha   90.00
_cell.angle_beta   90.00
_cell.angle_gamma   90.00
#
_symmetry.space_group_name_H-M   'P 1'
#
loop_
_entity.id
_entity.type
_entity.pdbx_description
1 polymer ?
#
loop_
_entity_poly.entity_id
_entity_poly.type
_entity_poly.pdbx_seq_one_letter_code
_entity_poly.pdbx_strand_id
1 'polypeptide(L)'
;MDFSNEVRVGQHTYGVTAKREPVSADQPATVAVEFTGADADGRVVAEGNLLIAVDGLGDANAFLAQTLDRLAALHVPWTAGHGRSRPRPPNAGRPWTEPDGERLRERWLGSLGEPASRLIEELAEEFGRTRGAVRAQLPRLGCDSDVPGRMLAET
;
A
#
# COMPACT_ATOMS: atom_id res chain seq x y z
N MET A 1 -0.97 -16.83 16.83
CA MET A 1 -0.83 -16.27 15.46
C MET A 1 0.52 -15.64 15.47
N ASP A 2 1.38 -16.13 14.61
CA ASP A 2 2.75 -15.66 14.51
C ASP A 2 2.86 -15.01 13.14
N PHE A 3 3.29 -13.75 13.11
CA PHE A 3 3.41 -12.94 11.92
C PHE A 3 4.82 -12.38 11.86
N SER A 4 5.42 -12.37 10.68
CA SER A 4 6.73 -11.77 10.45
C SER A 4 6.71 -11.11 9.09
N ASN A 5 7.23 -9.89 9.01
CA ASN A 5 7.37 -9.17 7.76
C ASN A 5 8.63 -8.30 7.80
N GLU A 6 9.29 -8.17 6.66
CA GLU A 6 10.45 -7.31 6.49
C GLU A 6 10.32 -6.55 5.18
N VAL A 7 10.57 -5.25 5.21
CA VAL A 7 10.43 -4.36 4.05
C VAL A 7 11.61 -3.40 4.00
N ARG A 8 12.15 -3.22 2.79
CA ARG A 8 13.17 -2.21 2.51
C ARG A 8 12.54 -0.93 1.99
N VAL A 9 12.86 0.19 2.65
CA VAL A 9 12.36 1.53 2.34
C VAL A 9 13.54 2.48 2.21
N GLY A 10 13.89 2.84 0.97
CA GLY A 10 15.06 3.67 0.70
C GLY A 10 16.35 2.95 1.13
N GLN A 11 17.10 3.57 2.04
CA GLN A 11 18.35 3.02 2.59
C GLN A 11 18.15 2.24 3.90
N HIS A 12 16.91 2.06 4.36
CA HIS A 12 16.61 1.38 5.61
C HIS A 12 15.84 0.08 5.36
N THR A 13 16.09 -0.91 6.19
CA THR A 13 15.31 -2.15 6.26
C THR A 13 14.57 -2.17 7.58
N TYR A 14 13.25 -2.37 7.54
CA TYR A 14 12.39 -2.46 8.71
C TYR A 14 11.79 -3.85 8.82
N GLY A 15 11.86 -4.42 10.01
CA GLY A 15 11.30 -5.72 10.36
C GLY A 15 10.21 -5.58 11.41
N VAL A 16 9.21 -6.44 11.34
CA VAL A 16 8.23 -6.63 12.41
C VAL A 16 7.99 -8.11 12.63
N THR A 17 8.03 -8.54 13.89
CA THR A 17 7.61 -9.87 14.32
C THR A 17 6.49 -9.70 15.32
N ALA A 18 5.39 -10.42 15.16
CA ALA A 18 4.28 -10.40 16.10
C ALA A 18 3.93 -11.83 16.53
N LYS A 19 3.75 -12.04 17.83
CA LYS A 19 3.38 -13.32 18.43
C LYS A 19 2.21 -13.11 19.36
N ARG A 20 1.22 -13.99 19.28
CA ARG A 20 0.10 -13.98 20.22
C ARG A 20 0.58 -14.57 21.55
N GLU A 21 0.37 -13.85 22.64
CA GLU A 21 0.63 -14.35 23.97
C GLU A 21 -0.47 -15.35 24.40
N PRO A 22 -0.12 -16.36 25.22
CA PRO A 22 -1.09 -17.32 25.71
C PRO A 22 -2.15 -16.62 26.56
N VAL A 23 -3.42 -16.96 26.28
CA VAL A 23 -4.57 -16.38 26.98
C VAL A 23 -4.64 -16.98 28.39
N SER A 24 -4.59 -16.13 29.42
CA SER A 24 -4.95 -16.52 30.79
C SER A 24 -6.42 -16.21 31.04
N ALA A 25 -7.08 -16.97 31.91
CA ALA A 25 -8.52 -16.83 32.18
C ALA A 25 -8.93 -15.42 32.65
N ASP A 26 -8.00 -14.67 33.26
CA ASP A 26 -8.22 -13.32 33.79
C ASP A 26 -7.66 -12.19 32.91
N GLN A 27 -7.09 -12.50 31.74
CA GLN A 27 -6.45 -11.48 30.88
C GLN A 27 -6.96 -11.55 29.45
N PRO A 28 -7.21 -10.39 28.81
CA PRO A 28 -7.55 -10.35 27.40
C PRO A 28 -6.38 -10.90 26.57
N ALA A 29 -6.69 -11.54 25.44
CA ALA A 29 -5.66 -12.00 24.52
C ALA A 29 -4.82 -10.82 24.04
N THR A 30 -3.50 -10.96 24.10
CA THR A 30 -2.55 -9.93 23.65
C THR A 30 -1.66 -10.44 22.53
N VAL A 31 -1.07 -9.50 21.80
CA VAL A 31 -0.07 -9.72 20.77
C VAL A 31 1.17 -8.93 21.16
N ALA A 32 2.29 -9.62 21.35
CA ALA A 32 3.60 -9.03 21.46
C ALA A 32 4.13 -8.73 20.06
N VAL A 33 4.53 -7.48 19.81
CA VAL A 33 5.06 -7.00 18.53
C VAL A 33 6.45 -6.45 18.78
N GLU A 34 7.43 -7.01 18.08
CA GLU A 34 8.80 -6.54 18.02
C GLU A 34 9.00 -5.81 16.69
N PHE A 35 9.56 -4.61 16.74
CA PHE A 35 9.86 -3.77 15.59
C PHE A 35 11.35 -3.46 15.57
N THR A 36 11.98 -3.64 14.41
CA THR A 36 13.39 -3.34 14.19
C THR A 36 13.59 -2.54 12.92
N GLY A 37 14.63 -1.74 12.87
CA GLY A 37 15.01 -0.92 11.74
C GLY A 37 16.52 -0.75 11.70
N ALA A 38 17.12 -1.02 10.54
CA ALA A 38 18.55 -0.84 10.32
C ALA A 38 18.81 -0.03 9.03
N ASP A 39 19.91 0.71 8.98
CA ASP A 39 20.40 1.37 7.76
C ASP A 39 21.13 0.39 6.83
N ALA A 40 21.65 0.91 5.71
CA ALA A 40 22.35 0.13 4.69
C ALA A 40 23.66 -0.50 5.19
N ASP A 41 24.25 0.05 6.26
CA ASP A 41 25.46 -0.48 6.90
C ASP A 41 25.12 -1.48 8.02
N GLY A 42 23.83 -1.76 8.23
CA GLY A 42 23.33 -2.66 9.28
C GLY A 42 23.31 -2.03 10.66
N ARG A 43 23.45 -0.71 10.78
CA ARG A 43 23.33 -0.02 12.08
C ARG A 43 21.86 0.12 12.45
N VAL A 44 21.53 -0.22 13.68
CA VAL A 44 20.17 -0.10 14.21
C VAL A 44 19.80 1.38 14.30
N VAL A 45 18.73 1.77 13.60
CA VAL A 45 18.17 3.13 13.57
C VAL A 45 16.78 3.19 14.22
N ALA A 46 16.13 2.05 14.40
CA ALA A 46 14.86 1.96 15.10
C ALA A 46 14.72 0.60 15.77
N GLU A 47 14.16 0.58 16.97
CA GLU A 47 13.88 -0.63 17.72
C GLU A 47 12.73 -0.35 18.68
N GLY A 48 11.84 -1.32 18.88
CA GLY A 48 10.75 -1.17 19.84
C GLY A 48 9.98 -2.45 20.05
N ASN A 49 9.31 -2.53 21.19
CA ASN A 49 8.42 -3.62 21.55
C ASN A 49 7.07 -3.04 21.99
N LEU A 50 5.99 -3.68 21.58
CA LEU A 50 4.61 -3.32 21.91
C LEU A 50 3.87 -4.56 22.40
N LEU A 51 3.07 -4.41 23.45
CA LEU A 51 2.11 -5.42 23.86
C LEU A 51 0.71 -4.84 23.67
N ILE A 52 -0.07 -5.44 22.78
CA ILE A 52 -1.36 -4.88 22.35
C ILE A 52 -2.45 -5.91 22.57
N ALA A 53 -3.55 -5.51 23.21
CA ALA A 53 -4.74 -6.36 23.29
C ALA A 53 -5.32 -6.58 21.88
N VAL A 54 -5.75 -7.80 21.58
CA VAL A 54 -6.21 -8.17 20.22
C VAL A 54 -7.37 -7.30 19.74
N ASP A 55 -8.28 -6.92 20.64
CA ASP A 55 -9.40 -6.00 20.38
C ASP A 55 -8.96 -4.55 20.17
N GLY A 56 -7.81 -4.15 20.74
CA GLY A 56 -7.22 -2.81 20.58
C GLY A 56 -6.29 -2.64 19.39
N LEU A 57 -6.05 -3.66 18.56
CA LEU A 57 -5.09 -3.60 17.44
C LEU A 57 -5.43 -2.49 16.43
N GLY A 58 -6.71 -2.28 16.13
CA GLY A 58 -7.16 -1.24 15.21
C GLY A 58 -6.86 0.17 15.73
N ASP A 59 -7.17 0.42 17.00
CA ASP A 59 -6.96 1.71 17.66
C ASP A 59 -5.46 2.01 17.83
N ALA A 60 -4.67 1.00 18.22
CA ALA A 60 -3.23 1.11 18.33
C ALA A 60 -2.58 1.48 16.98
N ASN A 61 -3.03 0.84 15.89
CA ASN A 61 -2.56 1.17 14.54
C ASN A 61 -2.91 2.62 14.17
N ALA A 62 -4.16 3.05 14.39
CA ALA A 62 -4.58 4.42 14.06
C ALA A 62 -3.77 5.47 14.85
N PHE A 63 -3.54 5.23 16.15
CA PHE A 63 -2.75 6.11 17.01
C PHE A 63 -1.28 6.17 16.60
N LEU A 64 -0.64 5.01 16.36
CA LEU A 64 0.76 4.94 15.97
C LEU A 64 0.98 5.59 14.59
N ALA A 65 0.13 5.30 13.60
CA ALA A 65 0.21 5.93 12.29
C ALA A 65 0.10 7.45 12.38
N GLN A 66 -0.92 7.96 13.09
CA GLN A 66 -1.09 9.40 13.28
C GLN A 66 0.10 10.04 14.00
N THR A 67 0.64 9.37 15.02
CA THR A 67 1.76 9.89 15.81
C THR A 67 3.03 9.95 14.98
N LEU A 68 3.37 8.88 14.27
CA LEU A 68 4.55 8.82 13.41
C LEU A 68 4.45 9.81 12.25
N ASP A 69 3.26 9.97 11.64
CA ASP A 69 3.02 10.98 10.60
C ASP A 69 3.29 12.40 11.12
N ARG A 70 2.82 12.72 12.33
CA ARG A 70 3.05 14.03 12.97
C ARG A 70 4.51 14.24 13.34
N LEU A 71 5.18 13.23 13.91
CA LEU A 71 6.59 13.31 14.28
C LEU A 71 7.49 13.47 13.04
N ALA A 72 7.14 12.79 11.95
CA ALA A 72 7.81 12.95 10.66
C ALA A 72 7.65 14.40 10.17
N ALA A 73 6.45 14.97 10.24
CA ALA A 73 6.21 16.35 9.84
C ALA A 73 7.01 17.38 10.65
N LEU A 74 7.33 17.10 11.92
CA LEU A 74 8.13 17.99 12.78
C LEU A 74 9.63 17.99 12.44
N HIS A 75 10.16 16.90 11.90
CA HIS A 75 11.59 16.75 11.60
C HIS A 75 11.96 17.10 10.16
N VAL A 76 11.00 17.54 9.35
CA VAL A 76 11.30 18.17 8.06
C VAL A 76 11.74 19.61 8.34
N PRO A 77 12.99 20.00 8.05
CA PRO A 77 13.38 21.41 8.07
C PRO A 77 12.37 22.18 7.21
N TRP A 78 12.00 23.39 7.63
CA TRP A 78 11.12 24.30 6.88
C TRP A 78 11.82 24.82 5.62
N THR A 79 12.22 23.90 4.75
CA THR A 79 12.69 24.10 3.39
C THR A 79 11.65 23.43 2.51
N ALA A 80 10.80 24.27 1.93
CA ALA A 80 9.95 24.00 0.76
C ALA A 80 9.60 22.52 0.48
N GLY A 81 8.43 22.12 0.96
CA GLY A 81 7.57 21.14 0.28
C GLY A 81 8.14 19.75 0.01
N HIS A 82 8.13 18.87 1.01
CA HIS A 82 8.17 17.42 0.76
C HIS A 82 7.35 16.63 1.78
N GLY A 83 6.02 16.82 1.73
CA GLY A 83 5.22 15.60 1.63
C GLY A 83 5.60 14.97 0.30
N ARG A 84 6.16 13.76 0.28
CA ARG A 84 6.11 12.96 -0.96
C ARG A 84 4.68 12.46 -1.14
N SER A 85 3.74 13.40 -1.30
CA SER A 85 2.73 13.19 -2.33
C SER A 85 3.55 13.05 -3.60
N ARG A 86 3.64 11.82 -4.13
CA ARG A 86 3.89 11.65 -5.56
C ARG A 86 3.02 12.72 -6.25
N PRO A 87 3.53 13.52 -7.21
CA PRO A 87 2.71 14.51 -7.88
C PRO A 87 1.40 13.83 -8.23
N ARG A 88 0.31 14.34 -7.64
CA ARG A 88 -1.00 13.72 -7.81
C ARG A 88 -1.17 13.57 -9.31
N PRO A 89 -1.36 12.33 -9.84
CA PRO A 89 -1.44 12.13 -11.28
C PRO A 89 -2.45 13.15 -11.84
N PRO A 90 -2.19 13.77 -13.01
CA PRO A 90 -2.96 14.93 -13.49
C PRO A 90 -4.49 14.73 -13.45
N ASN A 91 -4.94 13.48 -13.58
CA ASN A 91 -6.34 13.10 -13.59
C ASN A 91 -6.78 12.31 -12.34
N ALA A 92 -6.00 12.24 -11.26
CA ALA A 92 -6.39 11.51 -10.06
C ALA A 92 -7.63 12.11 -9.39
N GLY A 93 -8.67 11.30 -9.20
CA GLY A 93 -9.97 11.71 -8.63
C GLY A 93 -10.91 12.40 -9.62
N ARG A 94 -10.52 12.62 -10.88
CA ARG A 94 -11.44 13.04 -11.94
C ARG A 94 -12.37 11.88 -12.32
N PRO A 95 -13.59 12.11 -12.85
CA PRO A 95 -14.38 11.04 -13.46
C PRO A 95 -13.65 10.44 -14.68
N TRP A 96 -13.91 9.17 -15.00
CA TRP A 96 -13.49 8.58 -16.28
C TRP A 96 -14.42 9.10 -17.38
N THR A 97 -13.84 9.62 -18.46
CA THR A 97 -14.63 9.98 -19.63
C THR A 97 -14.86 8.74 -20.51
N GLU A 98 -15.91 8.76 -21.31
CA GLU A 98 -16.21 7.66 -22.24
C GLU A 98 -15.06 7.43 -23.25
N PRO A 99 -14.43 8.46 -23.86
CA PRO A 99 -13.23 8.27 -24.68
C PRO A 99 -12.03 7.69 -23.93
N ASP A 100 -11.80 8.08 -22.66
CA ASP A 100 -10.73 7.49 -21.85
C ASP A 100 -11.02 6.02 -21.53
N GLY A 101 -12.29 5.67 -21.34
CA GLY A 101 -12.74 4.31 -21.09
C GLY A 101 -12.52 3.40 -22.30
N GLU A 102 -12.92 3.85 -23.49
CA GLU A 102 -12.73 3.07 -24.72
C GLU A 102 -11.24 2.85 -25.01
N ARG A 103 -10.42 3.92 -24.92
CA ARG A 103 -8.98 3.81 -25.14
C ARG A 103 -8.33 2.86 -24.11
N LEU A 104 -8.75 2.92 -22.85
CA LEU A 104 -8.28 1.99 -21.81
C LEU A 104 -8.63 0.54 -22.16
N ARG A 105 -9.86 0.29 -22.61
CA ARG A 105 -10.35 -1.04 -22.99
C ARG A 105 -9.58 -1.59 -24.18
N GLU A 106 -9.41 -0.81 -25.25
CA GLU A 106 -8.65 -1.22 -26.44
C GLU A 106 -7.21 -1.61 -26.09
N ARG A 107 -6.52 -0.76 -25.31
CA ARG A 107 -5.13 -0.99 -24.90
C ARG A 107 -4.99 -2.23 -24.02
N TRP A 108 -5.96 -2.48 -23.13
CA TRP A 108 -5.99 -3.67 -22.28
C TRP A 108 -6.21 -4.94 -23.10
N LEU A 109 -7.18 -4.93 -24.03
CA LEU A 109 -7.51 -6.10 -24.86
C LEU A 109 -6.43 -6.43 -25.90
N GLY A 110 -5.70 -5.42 -26.38
CA GLY A 110 -4.60 -5.61 -27.33
C GLY A 110 -3.30 -6.18 -26.73
N SER A 111 -3.20 -6.29 -25.40
CA SER A 111 -1.95 -6.64 -24.69
C SER A 111 -1.96 -8.08 -24.16
N LEU A 112 -2.30 -9.07 -25.00
CA LEU A 112 -2.38 -10.48 -24.63
C LEU A 112 -1.04 -11.03 -24.13
N GLY A 113 -1.03 -11.67 -22.96
CA GLY A 113 0.14 -12.34 -22.40
C GLY A 113 1.11 -11.44 -21.63
N GLU A 114 0.87 -10.12 -21.59
CA GLU A 114 1.64 -9.20 -20.76
C GLU A 114 1.34 -9.38 -19.25
N PRO A 115 2.30 -9.11 -18.35
CA PRO A 115 2.03 -9.09 -16.92
C PRO A 115 1.07 -7.96 -16.54
N ALA A 116 -0.08 -8.30 -15.92
CA ALA A 116 -1.11 -7.35 -15.51
C ALA A 116 -0.58 -6.18 -14.68
N SER A 117 0.31 -6.45 -13.74
CA SER A 117 0.90 -5.43 -12.86
C SER A 117 1.71 -4.38 -13.61
N ARG A 118 2.47 -4.80 -14.64
CA ARG A 118 3.26 -3.92 -15.50
C ARG A 118 2.35 -3.09 -16.40
N LEU A 119 1.38 -3.72 -17.05
CA LEU A 119 0.46 -3.03 -17.95
C LEU A 119 -0.40 -1.99 -17.20
N ILE A 120 -0.86 -2.31 -15.99
CA ILE A 120 -1.58 -1.36 -15.13
C ILE A 120 -0.70 -0.16 -14.74
N GLU A 121 0.60 -0.38 -14.52
CA GLU A 121 1.53 0.71 -14.25
C GLU A 121 1.70 1.64 -15.45
N GLU A 122 1.93 1.08 -16.64
CA GLU A 122 2.06 1.86 -17.88
C GLU A 122 0.77 2.66 -18.20
N LEU A 123 -0.40 2.02 -18.04
CA LEU A 123 -1.70 2.67 -18.25
C LEU A 123 -1.96 3.76 -17.19
N ALA A 124 -1.53 3.55 -15.95
CA ALA A 124 -1.66 4.58 -14.91
C ALA A 124 -0.85 5.83 -15.27
N GLU A 125 0.34 5.65 -15.83
CA GLU A 125 1.17 6.76 -16.31
C GLU A 125 0.56 7.44 -17.53
N GLU A 126 0.14 6.67 -18.53
CA GLU A 126 -0.45 7.17 -19.78
C GLU A 126 -1.72 8.02 -19.54
N PHE A 127 -2.62 7.55 -18.69
CA PHE A 127 -3.87 8.24 -18.39
C PHE A 127 -3.74 9.29 -17.28
N GLY A 128 -2.54 9.42 -16.68
CA GLY A 128 -2.32 10.29 -15.53
C GLY A 128 -3.23 9.91 -14.35
N ARG A 129 -3.36 8.61 -14.06
CA ARG A 129 -4.20 8.02 -13.01
C ARG A 129 -3.35 7.24 -12.01
N THR A 130 -3.98 6.76 -10.95
CA THR A 130 -3.36 5.80 -10.03
C THR A 130 -3.60 4.37 -10.51
N ARG A 131 -2.68 3.44 -10.22
CA ARG A 131 -2.83 2.01 -10.55
C ARG A 131 -4.15 1.41 -10.06
N GLY A 132 -4.57 1.75 -8.83
CA GLY A 132 -5.85 1.30 -8.27
C GLY A 132 -7.07 1.81 -9.04
N ALA A 133 -7.02 3.05 -9.54
CA ALA A 133 -8.09 3.63 -10.35
C ALA A 133 -8.21 2.96 -11.74
N VAL A 134 -7.08 2.56 -12.33
CA VAL A 134 -7.07 1.77 -13.58
C VAL A 134 -7.63 0.37 -13.33
N ARG A 135 -7.12 -0.33 -12.31
CA ARG A 135 -7.60 -1.68 -11.92
C ARG A 135 -9.09 -1.71 -11.65
N ALA A 136 -9.62 -0.72 -10.92
CA ALA A 136 -11.04 -0.63 -10.60
C ALA A 136 -11.94 -0.25 -11.80
N GLN A 137 -11.36 0.32 -12.86
CA GLN A 137 -12.11 0.71 -14.05
C GLN A 137 -12.28 -0.44 -15.03
N LEU A 138 -11.32 -1.37 -15.12
CA LEU A 138 -11.35 -2.50 -16.06
C LEU A 138 -12.63 -3.36 -15.95
N PRO A 139 -13.10 -3.77 -14.76
CA PRO A 139 -14.35 -4.54 -14.66
C PRO A 139 -15.59 -3.75 -15.11
N ARG A 140 -15.60 -2.42 -14.88
CA ARG A 140 -16.69 -1.54 -15.36
C ARG A 140 -16.73 -1.42 -16.88
N LEU A 141 -15.59 -1.67 -17.52
CA LEU A 141 -15.44 -1.75 -18.96
C LEU A 141 -15.59 -3.18 -19.47
N GLY A 142 -15.97 -4.16 -18.63
CA GLY A 142 -16.13 -5.57 -19.04
C GLY A 142 -14.80 -6.30 -19.28
N CYS A 143 -13.68 -5.82 -18.74
CA CYS A 143 -12.37 -6.46 -18.83
C CYS A 143 -11.99 -7.14 -17.51
N ASP A 144 -11.34 -8.31 -17.60
CA ASP A 144 -10.73 -8.97 -16.45
C ASP A 144 -9.50 -8.17 -16.00
N SER A 145 -9.49 -7.68 -14.76
CA SER A 145 -8.42 -6.81 -14.25
C SER A 145 -7.12 -7.53 -13.90
N ASP A 146 -7.14 -8.86 -13.84
CA ASP A 146 -6.00 -9.69 -13.47
C ASP A 146 -5.35 -10.36 -14.69
N VAL A 147 -6.06 -10.39 -15.84
CA VAL A 147 -5.57 -10.98 -17.08
C VAL A 147 -5.72 -10.02 -18.26
N PRO A 148 -4.62 -9.39 -18.72
CA PRO A 148 -4.61 -8.60 -19.95
C PRO A 148 -5.12 -9.37 -21.15
N GLY A 149 -5.84 -8.69 -22.04
CA GLY A 149 -6.43 -9.32 -23.22
C GLY A 149 -7.74 -10.07 -22.97
N ARG A 150 -8.18 -10.22 -21.72
CA ARG A 150 -9.36 -11.01 -21.37
C ARG A 150 -10.57 -10.14 -21.03
N MET A 151 -11.71 -10.53 -21.61
CA MET A 151 -13.03 -10.04 -21.23
C MET A 151 -13.47 -10.67 -19.91
N LEU A 152 -14.06 -9.88 -19.03
CA LEU A 152 -14.68 -10.39 -17.82
C LEU A 152 -15.87 -11.27 -18.25
N ALA A 153 -15.90 -12.53 -17.79
CA ALA A 153 -17.03 -13.40 -18.05
C ALA A 153 -18.26 -12.88 -17.29
N GLU A 154 -19.38 -12.72 -17.99
CA GLU A 154 -20.66 -12.42 -17.35
C GLU A 154 -21.01 -13.60 -16.43
N THR A 155 -21.20 -13.32 -15.14
CA THR A 155 -21.80 -14.25 -14.18
C THR A 155 -23.25 -13.87 -13.97
#